data_AF-K2AW78-F1
#
_entry.id   AF-K2AW78-F1
#
_cell.length_a   1.000
_cell.length_b   1.000
_cell.length_c   1.000
_cell.angle_alpha   90.00
_cell.angle_beta   90.00
_cell.angle_gamma   90.00
#
_symmetry.space_group_name_H-M   'P 1'
#
loop_
_entity.id
_entity.type
_entity.pdbx_description
1 polymer ?
#
loop_
_entity_poly.entity_id
_entity_poly.type
_entity_poly.pdbx_seq_one_letter_code
_entity_poly.pdbx_strand_id
1 'polypeptide(L)'
;MKQHWWYVYILSNKKDWILYIWVTSELIRRIYEHKNWIVEWFTKKYFVENLVYYEQYLDIITAIEREKQLKKWTRIKKIKLFESNNPDWRDLYEDLI
;
A
#
# COMPACT_ATOMS: atom_id res chain seq x y z
N MET A 1 -17.72 -0.85 21.58
CA MET A 1 -16.74 -0.06 20.83
C MET A 1 -16.39 -0.83 19.56
N LYS A 2 -16.58 -0.28 18.36
CA LYS A 2 -16.15 -0.96 17.13
C LYS A 2 -14.63 -0.92 17.08
N GLN A 3 -14.02 -2.08 16.91
CA GLN A 3 -12.59 -2.19 16.70
C GLN A 3 -12.28 -1.63 15.30
N HIS A 4 -11.44 -0.61 15.23
CA HIS A 4 -11.05 0.02 13.97
C HIS A 4 -9.69 -0.51 13.54
N TRP A 5 -9.63 -1.01 12.31
CA TRP A 5 -8.40 -1.46 11.68
C TRP A 5 -7.74 -0.31 10.93
N TRP A 6 -6.41 -0.28 10.99
CA TRP A 6 -5.54 0.61 10.25
C TRP A 6 -4.66 -0.22 9.33
N TYR A 7 -4.42 0.30 8.15
CA TYR A 7 -3.71 -0.40 7.10
C TYR A 7 -2.50 0.41 6.68
N VAL A 8 -1.33 -0.20 6.68
CA VAL A 8 -0.17 0.31 5.94
C VAL A 8 -0.16 -0.40 4.60
N TYR A 9 -0.05 0.32 3.50
CA TYR A 9 -0.10 -0.30 2.16
C TYR A 9 0.99 0.23 1.25
N ILE A 10 1.34 -0.58 0.24
CA ILE A 10 2.29 -0.23 -0.80
C ILE A 10 1.62 -0.41 -2.17
N LEU A 11 1.68 0.64 -2.99
CA LEU A 11 1.27 0.59 -4.40
C LEU A 11 2.48 0.58 -5.33
N SER A 12 2.42 -0.26 -6.36
CA SER A 12 3.41 -0.30 -7.44
C SER A 12 2.92 -1.11 -8.63
N ASN A 13 3.25 -0.71 -9.86
CA ASN A 13 2.77 -1.43 -11.04
C ASN A 13 3.73 -2.54 -11.51
N LYS A 14 5.03 -2.41 -11.25
CA LYS A 14 6.04 -3.36 -11.73
C LYS A 14 7.35 -3.23 -10.98
N LYS A 15 8.20 -4.25 -11.14
CA LYS A 15 9.58 -4.25 -10.67
C LYS A 15 10.31 -2.99 -11.16
N ASP A 16 11.10 -2.39 -10.27
CA ASP A 16 11.82 -1.13 -10.51
C ASP A 16 10.98 0.15 -10.73
N TRP A 17 9.66 0.10 -10.48
CA TRP A 17 8.81 1.29 -10.49
C TRP A 17 8.68 1.98 -9.12
N ILE A 18 7.99 3.12 -9.07
CA ILE A 18 7.72 3.87 -7.84
C ILE A 18 6.99 2.96 -6.82
N LEU A 19 7.43 3.04 -5.57
CA LEU A 19 6.75 2.43 -4.41
C LEU A 19 6.06 3.57 -3.64
N TYR A 20 4.74 3.64 -3.74
CA TYR A 20 3.95 4.57 -2.93
C TYR A 20 3.55 3.89 -1.63
N ILE A 21 3.76 4.55 -0.49
CA ILE A 21 3.52 3.97 0.85
C ILE A 21 2.70 4.95 1.67
N TRP A 22 1.60 4.48 2.25
CA TRP A 22 0.71 5.31 3.06
C TRP A 22 -0.08 4.49 4.10
N VAL A 23 -0.86 5.19 4.94
CA VAL A 23 -1.73 4.61 5.96
C VAL A 23 -3.19 5.01 5.72
N THR A 24 -4.13 4.10 5.95
CA THR A 24 -5.56 4.41 5.91
C THR A 24 -6.37 3.50 6.84
N SER A 25 -7.55 3.92 7.28
CA SER A 25 -8.54 3.05 7.92
C SER A 25 -9.49 2.38 6.91
N GLU A 26 -9.48 2.82 5.65
CA GLU A 26 -10.46 2.44 4.61
C GLU A 26 -9.71 1.94 3.37
N LEU A 27 -9.06 0.77 3.47
CA LEU A 27 -8.15 0.26 2.43
C LEU A 27 -8.85 0.13 1.07
N ILE A 28 -9.99 -0.58 1.01
CA ILE A 28 -10.71 -0.84 -0.25
C ILE A 28 -11.08 0.47 -0.95
N ARG A 29 -11.69 1.41 -0.20
CA ARG A 29 -12.05 2.73 -0.73
C ARG A 29 -10.82 3.48 -1.23
N ARG A 30 -9.73 3.48 -0.46
CA ARG A 30 -8.51 4.21 -0.83
C ARG A 30 -7.89 3.66 -2.12
N ILE A 31 -7.84 2.34 -2.27
CA ILE A 31 -7.29 1.73 -3.49
C ILE A 31 -8.21 2.01 -4.69
N TYR A 32 -9.53 1.93 -4.49
CA TYR A 32 -10.50 2.33 -5.51
C TYR A 32 -10.29 3.78 -5.98
N GLU A 33 -10.06 4.73 -5.05
CA GLU A 33 -9.77 6.13 -5.38
C GLU A 33 -8.49 6.29 -6.21
N HIS A 34 -7.43 5.52 -5.92
CA HIS A 34 -6.19 5.52 -6.71
C HIS A 34 -6.42 4.96 -8.12
N LYS A 35 -7.09 3.81 -8.25
CA LYS A 35 -7.37 3.15 -9.53
C LYS A 35 -8.25 3.98 -10.47
N ASN A 36 -9.20 4.70 -9.91
CA ASN A 36 -10.16 5.49 -10.69
C ASN A 36 -9.73 6.96 -10.83
N TRP A 37 -8.53 7.32 -10.37
CA TRP A 37 -8.00 8.68 -10.46
C TRP A 37 -8.92 9.77 -9.88
N ILE A 38 -9.73 9.40 -8.89
CA ILE A 38 -10.79 10.22 -8.30
C ILE A 38 -10.20 11.43 -7.57
N VAL A 39 -9.00 11.25 -7.00
CA VAL A 39 -8.27 12.31 -6.33
C VAL A 39 -6.98 12.61 -7.11
N GLU A 40 -6.67 13.89 -7.29
CA GLU A 40 -5.41 14.34 -7.89
C GLU A 40 -4.23 14.09 -6.96
N TRP A 41 -3.75 12.85 -6.94
CA TRP A 41 -2.55 12.45 -6.22
C TRP A 41 -1.34 12.35 -7.15
N PHE A 42 -0.15 12.41 -6.55
CA PHE A 42 1.12 12.13 -7.24
C PHE A 42 1.09 10.79 -7.98
N THR A 43 0.36 9.79 -7.47
CA THR A 43 0.18 8.48 -8.12
C THR A 43 -0.45 8.59 -9.51
N LYS A 44 -1.31 9.60 -9.76
CA LYS A 44 -1.94 9.88 -11.06
C LYS A 44 -0.93 10.27 -12.13
N LYS A 45 0.13 10.96 -11.73
CA LYS A 45 1.20 11.36 -12.65
C LYS A 45 2.05 10.16 -13.13
N TYR A 46 2.11 9.09 -12.34
CA TYR A 46 2.98 7.94 -12.60
C TYR A 46 2.21 6.61 -12.74
N PHE A 47 0.90 6.70 -12.88
CA PHE A 47 -0.04 5.58 -13.00
C PHE A 47 0.09 4.51 -11.91
N VAL A 48 0.57 4.84 -10.71
CA VAL A 48 0.83 3.87 -9.64
C VAL A 48 -0.47 3.48 -8.94
N GLU A 49 -1.02 2.29 -9.22
CA GLU A 49 -2.38 1.93 -8.80
C GLU A 49 -2.57 0.49 -8.29
N ASN A 50 -1.62 -0.41 -8.51
CA ASN A 50 -1.74 -1.80 -8.06
C ASN A 50 -1.32 -1.96 -6.61
N LEU A 51 -2.17 -2.59 -5.80
CA LEU A 51 -1.89 -2.92 -4.41
C LEU A 51 -0.99 -4.14 -4.35
N VAL A 52 0.30 -3.94 -4.09
CA VAL A 52 1.27 -5.06 -4.05
C VAL A 52 1.49 -5.60 -2.64
N TYR A 53 1.11 -4.82 -1.62
CA TYR A 53 1.30 -5.19 -0.21
C TYR A 53 0.40 -4.39 0.73
N TYR A 54 -0.05 -5.02 1.82
CA TYR A 54 -0.62 -4.32 2.97
C TYR A 54 -0.38 -5.07 4.29
N GLU A 55 -0.39 -4.34 5.41
CA GLU A 55 -0.35 -4.83 6.79
C GLU A 55 -1.53 -4.24 7.57
N GLN A 56 -2.08 -4.98 8.53
CA GLN A 56 -3.20 -4.54 9.37
C GLN A 56 -2.76 -4.31 10.82
N TYR A 57 -3.30 -3.26 11.44
CA TYR A 57 -2.99 -2.83 12.79
C TYR A 57 -4.25 -2.40 13.53
N LEU A 58 -4.30 -2.65 14.84
CA LEU A 58 -5.40 -2.20 15.71
C LEU A 58 -5.23 -0.74 16.17
N ASP A 59 -4.01 -0.22 16.08
CA ASP A 59 -3.64 1.09 16.57
C ASP A 59 -3.01 1.93 15.45
N ILE A 60 -3.46 3.17 15.34
CA ILE A 60 -2.99 4.12 14.32
C ILE A 60 -1.53 4.50 14.56
N ILE A 61 -1.09 4.60 15.81
CA ILE A 61 0.27 5.01 16.13
C ILE A 61 1.24 3.95 15.60
N THR A 62 0.94 2.68 15.89
CA THR A 62 1.70 1.52 15.37
C THR A 62 1.74 1.51 13.85
N ALA A 63 0.61 1.75 13.17
CA ALA A 63 0.57 1.82 11.71
C ALA A 63 1.43 2.98 11.15
N ILE A 64 1.39 4.16 11.78
CA ILE A 64 2.19 5.33 11.37
C ILE A 64 3.68 5.08 11.60
N GLU A 65 4.07 4.47 12.72
CA GLU A 65 5.46 4.12 12.99
C GLU A 65 6.00 3.14 11.97
N ARG A 66 5.18 2.14 11.61
CA ARG A 66 5.50 1.19 10.57
C ARG A 66 5.65 1.87 9.21
N GLU A 67 4.75 2.77 8.83
CA GLU A 67 4.85 3.53 7.59
C GLU A 67 6.16 4.35 7.52
N LYS A 68 6.51 5.04 8.61
CA LYS A 68 7.79 5.77 8.73
C LYS A 68 8.98 4.84 8.60
N GLN A 69 8.92 3.66 9.23
CA GLN A 69 9.96 2.65 9.14
C GLN A 69 10.13 2.15 7.70
N LEU A 70 9.02 1.80 7.04
CA LEU A 70 9.02 1.37 5.65
C LEU A 70 9.58 2.46 4.75
N LYS A 71 9.16 3.72 4.87
CA LYS A 71 9.69 4.82 4.05
C LYS A 71 11.22 4.94 4.13
N LYS A 72 11.80 4.73 5.32
CA LYS A 72 13.27 4.74 5.56
C LYS A 72 14.02 3.52 5.02
N TRP A 73 13.34 2.41 4.72
CA TRP A 73 14.00 1.22 4.19
C TRP A 73 14.57 1.44 2.79
N THR A 74 15.66 0.72 2.50
CA THR A 74 16.17 0.60 1.14
C THR A 74 15.12 -0.04 0.24
N ARG A 75 15.16 0.28 -1.06
CA ARG A 75 14.24 -0.29 -2.05
C ARG A 75 14.28 -1.83 -2.02
N ILE A 76 15.46 -2.41 -1.98
CA ILE A 76 15.65 -3.88 -1.94
C ILE A 76 14.94 -4.48 -0.73
N LYS A 77 15.05 -3.84 0.45
CA LYS A 77 14.41 -4.33 1.66
C LYS A 77 12.88 -4.23 1.59
N LYS A 78 12.35 -3.17 0.96
CA LYS A 78 10.90 -3.04 0.69
C LYS A 78 10.40 -4.12 -0.25
N ILE A 79 11.12 -4.39 -1.34
CA ILE A 79 10.73 -5.43 -2.32
C ILE A 79 10.72 -6.81 -1.63
N LYS A 80 11.78 -7.15 -0.91
CA LYS A 80 11.87 -8.42 -0.17
C LYS A 80 10.75 -8.61 0.86
N LEU A 81 10.13 -7.54 1.35
CA LEU A 81 9.01 -7.62 2.30
C LEU A 81 7.78 -8.30 1.70
N PHE A 82 7.50 -8.06 0.42
CA PHE A 82 6.28 -8.54 -0.23
C PHE A 82 6.55 -9.54 -1.37
N GLU A 83 7.75 -9.57 -1.95
CA GLU A 83 8.09 -10.47 -3.06
C GLU A 83 8.02 -11.96 -2.64
N SER A 84 8.15 -12.29 -1.34
CA SER A 84 7.98 -13.67 -0.86
C SER A 84 6.54 -14.18 -0.95
N ASN A 85 5.55 -13.29 -0.78
CA ASN A 85 4.12 -13.63 -0.75
C ASN A 85 3.39 -13.20 -2.03
N ASN A 86 3.95 -12.24 -2.76
CA ASN A 86 3.44 -11.71 -4.02
C ASN A 86 4.59 -11.58 -5.04
N PRO A 87 5.20 -12.69 -5.48
CA PRO A 87 6.37 -12.68 -6.36
C PRO A 87 6.08 -12.09 -7.74
N ASP A 88 4.83 -12.20 -8.20
CA ASP A 88 4.38 -11.69 -9.50
C ASP A 88 3.85 -10.26 -9.43
N TRP A 89 3.90 -9.62 -8.25
CA TRP A 89 3.41 -8.26 -8.03
C TRP A 89 1.95 -8.08 -8.47
N ARG A 90 1.15 -9.13 -8.25
CA ARG A 90 -0.28 -9.11 -8.54
C ARG A 90 -0.94 -8.01 -7.74
N ASP A 91 -2.00 -7.46 -8.32
CA ASP A 91 -2.83 -6.50 -7.63
C ASP A 91 -3.72 -7.21 -6.60
N LEU A 92 -3.33 -7.13 -5.34
CA LEU A 92 -4.04 -7.75 -4.22
C LEU A 92 -5.41 -7.12 -3.98
N TYR A 93 -5.74 -5.99 -4.63
CA TYR A 93 -7.06 -5.41 -4.56
C TYR A 93 -8.14 -6.37 -5.09
N GLU A 94 -7.82 -7.18 -6.10
CA GLU A 94 -8.74 -8.18 -6.67
C GLU A 94 -9.12 -9.26 -5.65
N ASP A 95 -8.24 -9.54 -4.68
CA ASP A 95 -8.50 -10.53 -3.62
C ASP A 95 -9.34 -9.94 -2.45
N LEU A 96 -9.58 -8.62 -2.45
CA LEU A 96 -10.30 -7.91 -1.38
C LEU A 96 -11.77 -7.59 -1.72
N ILE A 97 -12.18 -7.81 -2.97
CA ILE A 97 -13.51 -7.46 -3.50
C ILE A 97 -14.35 -8.69 -3.87
#